data_AF-A0A258ZSU9-F1
#
_entry.id   AF-A0A258ZSU9-F1
#
_cell.length_a   1.000
_cell.length_b   1.000
_cell.length_c   1.000
_cell.angle_alpha   90.00
_cell.angle_beta   90.00
_cell.angle_gamma   90.00
#
_symmetry.space_group_name_H-M   'P 1'
#
loop_
_entity.id
_entity.type
_entity.pdbx_description
1 polymer ?
#
loop_
_entity_poly.entity_id
_entity_poly.type
_entity_poly.pdbx_seq_one_letter_code
_entity_poly.pdbx_strand_id
1 'polypeptide(L)'
;MQTHHDTLHPFIFDNTPIRGNVAHLNTTYLDALQHQALPPVLKQALGELMTASALLISTLKMEGAMILQLQSTGILKLLVVECNSDLEIRATAKWDEALLDQHKAEVTFTQLIAAGQFVITLDPKSGEPYQGIVPIEGNSIAEMLENYMLRSQQIDT
;
A
#
# COMPACT_ATOMS: atom_id res chain seq x y z
N MET A 1 -20.50 9.74 19.41
CA MET A 1 -19.67 9.01 18.43
C MET A 1 -18.24 9.07 18.94
N GLN A 2 -17.63 7.93 19.26
CA GLN A 2 -16.17 7.90 19.49
C GLN A 2 -15.51 8.19 18.14
N THR A 3 -14.82 9.32 18.04
CA THR A 3 -13.91 9.60 16.93
C THR A 3 -12.75 8.64 17.07
N HIS A 4 -12.75 7.57 16.27
CA HIS A 4 -11.55 6.75 16.13
C HIS A 4 -10.50 7.59 15.42
N HIS A 5 -9.54 8.09 16.22
CA HIS A 5 -8.39 8.83 15.69
C HIS A 5 -7.46 7.89 14.95
N ASP A 6 -6.78 8.45 13.95
CA ASP A 6 -5.70 7.76 13.26
C ASP A 6 -4.53 7.61 14.23
N THR A 7 -3.93 6.43 14.29
CA THR A 7 -2.83 6.13 15.21
C THR A 7 -1.76 5.27 14.56
N LEU A 8 -0.53 5.47 15.02
CA LEU A 8 0.62 4.65 14.68
C LEU A 8 1.41 4.42 15.97
N HIS A 9 1.56 3.15 16.36
CA HIS A 9 2.16 2.76 17.62
C HIS A 9 3.32 1.79 17.38
N PRO A 10 4.58 2.26 17.51
CA PRO A 10 5.72 1.37 17.53
C PRO A 10 5.76 0.58 18.84
N PHE A 11 6.23 -0.67 18.76
CA PHE A 11 6.49 -1.51 19.92
C PHE A 11 7.73 -2.37 19.68
N ILE A 12 8.29 -2.87 20.78
CA ILE A 12 9.46 -3.75 20.79
C ILE A 12 9.17 -4.97 21.66
N PHE A 13 9.84 -6.08 21.37
CA PHE A 13 9.83 -7.25 22.25
C PHE A 13 11.14 -7.29 23.03
N ASP A 14 11.05 -7.15 24.36
CA ASP A 14 12.22 -7.19 25.25
C ASP A 14 13.06 -8.45 25.02
N ASN A 15 14.39 -8.28 25.03
CA ASN A 15 15.37 -9.35 24.83
C ASN A 15 15.31 -10.05 23.45
N THR A 16 14.74 -9.39 22.43
CA THR A 16 14.79 -9.86 21.04
C THR A 16 15.20 -8.72 20.10
N PRO A 17 15.72 -9.03 18.89
CA PRO A 17 15.93 -8.00 17.86
C PRO A 17 14.63 -7.62 17.11
N ILE A 18 13.45 -8.08 17.56
CA ILE A 18 12.18 -7.89 16.87
C ILE A 18 11.52 -6.58 17.33
N ARG A 19 11.06 -5.81 16.35
CA ARG A 19 10.28 -4.59 16.51
C ARG A 19 9.04 -4.67 15.64
N GLY A 20 7.99 -3.97 16.02
CA GLY A 20 6.75 -3.91 15.25
C GLY A 20 6.10 -2.53 15.32
N ASN A 21 5.10 -2.35 14.47
CA ASN A 21 4.25 -1.18 14.45
C ASN A 21 2.80 -1.63 14.30
N VAL A 22 1.87 -0.92 14.94
CA VAL A 22 0.43 -1.06 14.72
C VAL A 22 -0.09 0.27 14.18
N ALA A 23 -0.80 0.23 13.06
CA ALA A 23 -1.43 1.40 12.47
C ALA A 23 -2.95 1.24 12.43
N HIS A 24 -3.66 2.31 12.70
CA HIS A 24 -5.10 2.43 12.51
C HIS A 24 -5.38 3.69 11.71
N LEU A 25 -5.94 3.54 10.51
CA LEU A 25 -6.30 4.64 9.62
C LEU A 25 -7.81 4.65 9.42
N ASN A 26 -8.47 5.71 9.88
CA ASN A 26 -9.90 5.92 9.75
C ASN A 26 -10.18 7.24 9.03
N THR A 27 -9.82 8.39 9.60
CA THR A 27 -10.07 9.70 8.97
C THR A 27 -9.24 9.85 7.70
N THR A 28 -7.94 9.56 7.77
CA THR A 28 -7.04 9.57 6.60
C THR A 28 -7.53 8.65 5.48
N TYR A 29 -8.04 7.46 5.83
CA TYR A 29 -8.61 6.53 4.86
C TYR A 29 -9.87 7.09 4.17
N LEU A 30 -10.79 7.66 4.95
CA LEU A 30 -12.00 8.25 4.40
C LEU A 30 -11.67 9.46 3.51
N ASP A 31 -10.81 10.36 4.00
CA ASP A 31 -10.47 11.61 3.32
C ASP A 31 -9.72 11.38 2.01
N ALA A 32 -8.81 10.41 1.95
CA ALA A 32 -8.07 10.08 0.73
C ALA A 32 -8.97 9.51 -0.38
N LEU A 33 -10.04 8.79 0.00
CA LEU A 33 -10.90 8.06 -0.93
C LEU A 33 -12.24 8.75 -1.22
N GLN A 34 -12.60 9.81 -0.49
CA GLN A 34 -13.93 10.44 -0.54
C GLN A 34 -14.37 10.95 -1.93
N HIS A 35 -13.42 11.28 -2.81
CA HIS A 35 -13.69 11.80 -4.15
C HIS A 35 -13.57 10.75 -5.25
N GLN A 36 -13.47 9.47 -4.89
CA GLN A 36 -13.29 8.36 -5.84
C GLN A 36 -14.46 7.38 -5.72
N ALA A 37 -15.17 7.13 -6.82
CA ALA A 37 -16.25 6.15 -6.89
C ALA A 37 -15.69 4.72 -7.01
N LEU A 38 -14.97 4.28 -5.98
CA LEU A 38 -14.25 3.00 -5.98
C LEU A 38 -15.21 1.83 -5.73
N PRO A 39 -15.12 0.76 -6.54
CA PRO A 39 -15.66 -0.54 -6.20
C PRO A 39 -15.15 -1.01 -4.84
N PRO A 40 -15.95 -1.74 -4.04
CA PRO A 40 -15.56 -2.16 -2.68
C PRO A 40 -14.20 -2.87 -2.61
N VAL A 41 -13.93 -3.77 -3.55
CA VAL A 41 -12.66 -4.50 -3.67
C VAL A 41 -11.45 -3.59 -3.89
N LEU A 42 -11.58 -2.51 -4.67
CA LEU A 42 -10.50 -1.54 -4.88
C LEU A 42 -10.34 -0.61 -3.68
N LYS A 43 -11.45 -0.28 -3.01
CA LYS A 43 -11.44 0.50 -1.77
C LYS A 43 -10.67 -0.24 -0.67
N GLN A 44 -10.92 -1.54 -0.52
CA GLN A 44 -10.18 -2.41 0.41
C GLN A 44 -8.70 -2.47 0.03
N ALA A 45 -8.37 -2.76 -1.24
CA ALA A 45 -6.99 -2.85 -1.68
C ALA A 45 -6.21 -1.53 -1.48
N LEU A 46 -6.82 -0.38 -1.75
CA LEU A 46 -6.18 0.91 -1.42
C LEU A 46 -6.01 1.09 0.08
N GLY A 47 -6.99 0.70 0.90
CA GLY A 47 -6.86 0.75 2.36
C GLY A 47 -5.68 -0.07 2.88
N GLU A 48 -5.53 -1.30 2.41
CA GLU A 48 -4.39 -2.17 2.73
C GLU A 48 -3.07 -1.50 2.32
N LEU A 49 -3.00 -0.91 1.12
CA LEU A 49 -1.80 -0.25 0.63
C LEU A 49 -1.47 1.05 1.39
N MET A 50 -2.50 1.81 1.82
CA MET A 50 -2.36 2.99 2.68
C MET A 50 -1.82 2.63 4.06
N THR A 51 -2.34 1.57 4.67
CA THR A 51 -1.83 1.08 5.95
C THR A 51 -0.39 0.59 5.80
N ALA A 52 -0.09 -0.15 4.73
CA ALA A 52 1.27 -0.59 4.43
C ALA A 52 2.25 0.58 4.28
N SER A 53 1.89 1.63 3.53
CA SER A 53 2.79 2.78 3.35
C SER A 53 3.10 3.48 4.67
N ALA A 54 2.09 3.65 5.54
CA ALA A 54 2.28 4.25 6.85
C ALA A 54 3.19 3.41 7.77
N LEU A 55 2.97 2.08 7.77
CA LEU A 55 3.82 1.16 8.53
C LEU A 55 5.26 1.19 8.03
N LEU A 56 5.47 1.15 6.72
CA LEU A 56 6.81 1.10 6.14
C LEU A 56 7.57 2.40 6.33
N ILE A 57 6.98 3.55 6.00
CA ILE A 57 7.70 4.83 6.11
C ILE A 57 8.08 5.14 7.56
N SER A 58 7.27 4.70 8.53
CA SER A 58 7.59 4.86 9.96
C SER A 58 8.86 4.12 10.40
N THR A 59 9.30 3.12 9.65
CA THR A 59 10.55 2.38 9.92
C THR A 59 11.76 3.03 9.26
N LEU A 60 11.55 3.97 8.34
CA LEU A 60 12.60 4.65 7.59
C LEU A 60 13.02 5.94 8.29
N LYS A 61 14.33 6.14 8.41
CA LYS A 61 14.91 7.39 8.91
C LYS A 61 15.20 8.34 7.73
N MET A 62 14.17 8.69 6.96
CA MET A 62 14.31 9.60 5.82
C MET A 62 13.27 10.72 5.86
N GLU A 63 13.65 11.90 5.40
CA GLU A 63 12.71 12.97 5.05
C GLU A 63 12.40 12.89 3.55
N GLY A 64 11.13 12.84 3.19
CA GLY A 64 10.70 12.61 1.79
C GLY A 64 9.37 11.89 1.70
N ALA A 65 9.17 11.17 0.59
CA ALA A 65 7.97 10.37 0.34
C ALA A 65 8.31 8.92 -0.02
N MET A 66 7.42 8.02 0.37
CA MET A 66 7.37 6.64 -0.09
C MET A 66 6.18 6.49 -1.03
N ILE A 67 6.38 5.85 -2.17
CA ILE A 67 5.34 5.53 -3.12
C ILE A 67 5.26 4.02 -3.28
N LEU A 68 4.11 3.44 -2.92
CA LEU A 68 3.76 2.06 -3.21
C LEU A 68 2.88 2.02 -4.45
N GLN A 69 3.27 1.23 -5.45
CA GLN A 69 2.56 1.14 -6.71
C GLN A 69 2.38 -0.31 -7.14
N LEU A 70 1.15 -0.68 -7.48
CA LEU A 70 0.82 -1.91 -8.19
C LEU A 70 0.34 -1.54 -9.58
N GLN A 71 1.02 -2.03 -10.61
CA GLN A 71 0.62 -1.83 -12.00
C GLN A 71 0.42 -3.18 -12.67
N SER A 72 -0.75 -3.40 -13.27
CA SER A 72 -1.06 -4.68 -13.91
C SER A 72 -1.72 -4.53 -15.28
N THR A 73 -1.68 -5.60 -16.06
CA THR A 73 -2.36 -5.71 -17.36
C THR A 73 -3.83 -6.15 -17.24
N GLY A 74 -4.30 -6.46 -16.02
CA GLY A 74 -5.67 -6.93 -15.73
C GLY A 74 -6.73 -5.82 -15.76
N ILE A 75 -7.87 -6.06 -15.12
CA ILE A 75 -8.94 -5.05 -14.93
C ILE A 75 -8.38 -3.87 -14.14
N LEU A 76 -7.64 -4.16 -13.07
CA LEU A 76 -6.90 -3.17 -12.30
C LEU A 76 -5.64 -2.76 -13.07
N LYS A 77 -5.60 -1.50 -13.51
CA LYS A 77 -4.46 -0.95 -14.25
C LYS A 77 -3.39 -0.38 -13.31
N LEU A 78 -3.81 0.27 -12.24
CA LEU A 78 -2.93 0.98 -11.31
C LEU A 78 -3.56 1.09 -9.92
N LEU A 79 -2.79 0.77 -8.87
CA LEU A 79 -2.97 1.31 -7.52
C LEU A 79 -1.72 2.09 -7.17
N VAL A 80 -1.87 3.29 -6.64
CA VAL A 80 -0.76 4.08 -6.12
C VAL A 80 -1.16 4.67 -4.78
N VAL A 81 -0.25 4.54 -3.81
CA VAL A 81 -0.30 5.25 -2.54
C VAL A 81 1.04 5.96 -2.35
N GLU A 82 0.97 7.24 -2.05
CA GLU A 82 2.10 8.04 -1.59
C GLU A 82 1.89 8.36 -0.10
N CYS A 83 2.91 8.15 0.71
CA CYS A 83 2.94 8.56 2.11
C CYS A 83 4.23 9.32 2.37
N ASN A 84 4.16 10.52 2.94
CA ASN A 84 5.36 11.30 3.28
C ASN A 84 5.81 11.09 4.73
N SER A 85 6.98 11.63 5.08
CA SER A 85 7.56 11.51 6.42
C SER A 85 6.70 12.14 7.52
N ASP A 86 5.75 13.01 7.16
CA ASP A 86 4.76 13.62 8.08
C ASP A 86 3.48 12.77 8.19
N LEU A 87 3.48 11.57 7.59
CA LEU A 87 2.37 10.61 7.53
C LEU A 87 1.13 11.13 6.79
N GLU A 88 1.30 12.13 5.93
CA GLU A 88 0.25 12.55 5.00
C GLU A 88 0.15 11.53 3.87
N ILE A 89 -1.06 11.07 3.55
CA ILE A 89 -1.29 10.00 2.58
C ILE A 89 -2.15 10.49 1.41
N ARG A 90 -1.77 10.09 0.20
CA ARG A 90 -2.57 10.23 -1.02
C ARG A 90 -2.69 8.87 -1.69
N ALA A 91 -3.88 8.56 -2.21
CA ALA A 91 -4.17 7.27 -2.81
C ALA A 91 -4.99 7.43 -4.08
N THR A 92 -4.69 6.65 -5.12
CA THR A 92 -5.53 6.61 -6.32
C THR A 92 -5.51 5.24 -6.99
N ALA A 93 -6.59 4.91 -7.68
CA ALA A 93 -6.70 3.71 -8.49
C ALA A 93 -7.08 4.07 -9.94
N LYS A 94 -6.61 3.25 -10.89
CA LYS A 94 -7.12 3.21 -12.26
C LYS A 94 -7.51 1.79 -12.61
N TRP A 95 -8.71 1.61 -13.13
CA TRP A 95 -9.21 0.31 -13.56
C TRP A 95 -10.08 0.46 -14.81
N ASP A 96 -10.36 -0.66 -15.46
CA ASP A 96 -11.29 -0.72 -16.58
C ASP A 96 -12.72 -0.94 -16.05
N GLU A 97 -13.49 0.14 -15.94
CA GLU A 97 -14.88 0.11 -15.45
C GLU A 97 -15.77 -0.81 -16.32
N ALA A 98 -15.66 -0.70 -17.65
CA ALA A 98 -16.49 -1.47 -18.58
C ALA A 98 -16.20 -2.98 -18.50
N LEU A 99 -14.95 -3.36 -18.27
CA LEU A 99 -14.58 -4.76 -18.07
C LEU A 99 -15.00 -5.27 -16.69
N LEU A 100 -14.93 -4.42 -15.66
CA LEU A 100 -15.40 -4.75 -14.32
C LEU A 100 -16.90 -5.00 -14.31
N ASP A 101 -17.70 -4.13 -14.95
CA ASP A 101 -19.17 -4.22 -15.00
C ASP A 101 -19.69 -5.48 -15.70
N GLN A 102 -18.88 -6.13 -16.53
CA GLN A 102 -19.22 -7.42 -17.15
C GLN A 102 -19.26 -8.57 -16.13
N HIS A 103 -18.66 -8.38 -14.94
CA HIS A 103 -18.66 -9.37 -13.88
C HIS A 103 -19.96 -9.24 -13.08
N LYS A 104 -20.83 -10.26 -13.22
CA LYS A 104 -22.15 -10.30 -12.54
C LYS A 104 -22.08 -10.68 -11.06
N ALA A 105 -20.92 -11.11 -10.59
CA ALA A 105 -20.69 -11.57 -9.23
C ALA A 105 -19.55 -10.76 -8.59
N GLU A 106 -19.45 -10.85 -7.27
CA GLU A 106 -18.38 -10.20 -6.51
C GLU A 106 -17.01 -10.75 -6.94
N VAL A 107 -16.17 -9.85 -7.46
CA VAL A 107 -14.82 -10.17 -7.94
C VAL A 107 -13.81 -9.97 -6.82
N THR A 108 -12.92 -10.95 -6.68
CA THR A 108 -11.80 -10.92 -5.74
C THR A 108 -10.67 -10.05 -6.28
N PHE A 109 -9.81 -9.55 -5.39
CA PHE A 109 -8.66 -8.72 -5.76
C PHE A 109 -7.72 -9.41 -6.77
N THR A 110 -7.43 -10.69 -6.58
CA THR A 110 -6.55 -11.47 -7.46
C THR A 110 -7.13 -11.63 -8.86
N GLN A 111 -8.46 -11.66 -9.02
CA GLN A 111 -9.12 -11.69 -10.33
C GLN A 111 -9.02 -10.35 -11.09
N LEU A 112 -8.81 -9.23 -10.38
CA LEU A 112 -8.63 -7.93 -11.02
C LEU A 112 -7.23 -7.76 -11.60
N ILE A 113 -6.28 -8.57 -11.14
CA ILE A 113 -4.87 -8.43 -11.44
C ILE A 113 -4.44 -9.50 -12.45
N ALA A 114 -3.56 -9.12 -13.35
CA ALA A 114 -2.87 -10.05 -14.25
C ALA A 114 -1.35 -9.85 -14.12
N ALA A 115 -0.59 -10.17 -15.17
CA ALA A 115 0.84 -9.89 -15.20
C ALA A 115 1.11 -8.39 -14.98
N GLY A 116 2.13 -8.08 -14.19
CA GLY A 116 2.41 -6.72 -13.76
C GLY A 116 3.59 -6.65 -12.80
N GLN A 117 3.73 -5.48 -12.19
CA GLN A 117 4.82 -5.16 -11.28
C GLN A 117 4.29 -4.49 -10.01
N PHE A 118 4.94 -4.82 -8.91
CA PHE A 118 4.83 -4.13 -7.64
C PHE A 118 6.10 -3.33 -7.39
N VAL A 119 5.94 -2.03 -7.14
CA VAL A 119 7.02 -1.04 -7.13
C VAL A 119 6.97 -0.28 -5.83
N ILE A 120 8.12 -0.17 -5.17
CA ILE A 120 8.32 0.71 -4.02
C ILE A 120 9.37 1.75 -4.42
N THR A 121 8.99 3.02 -4.34
CA THR A 121 9.90 4.15 -4.56
C THR A 121 10.09 4.90 -3.24
N LEU A 122 11.34 5.18 -2.90
CA LEU A 122 11.74 6.06 -1.81
C LEU A 122 12.31 7.32 -2.44
N ASP A 123 11.62 8.44 -2.24
CA ASP A 123 11.93 9.74 -2.83
C ASP A 123 12.35 10.72 -1.71
N PRO A 124 13.64 10.75 -1.33
CA PRO A 124 14.12 11.64 -0.29
C PRO A 124 14.10 13.10 -0.75
N LYS A 125 13.88 14.05 0.18
CA LYS A 125 14.06 15.49 -0.11
C LYS A 125 15.48 15.85 -0.56
N SER A 126 16.47 15.04 -0.16
CA SER A 126 17.87 15.20 -0.51
C SER A 126 18.51 13.85 -0.79
N GLY A 127 19.16 13.74 -1.95
CA GLY A 127 19.76 12.50 -2.43
C GLY A 127 19.06 12.01 -3.69
N GLU A 128 19.43 10.80 -4.13
CA GLU A 128 18.84 10.16 -5.30
C GLU A 128 17.66 9.27 -4.89
N PRO A 129 16.56 9.26 -5.66
CA PRO A 129 15.46 8.36 -5.41
C PRO A 129 15.91 6.91 -5.60
N TYR A 130 15.41 6.04 -4.74
CA TYR A 130 15.60 4.59 -4.83
C TYR A 130 14.30 3.93 -5.24
N GLN A 131 14.37 2.97 -6.17
CA GLN A 131 13.21 2.21 -6.60
C GLN A 131 13.53 0.72 -6.63
N GLY A 132 12.70 -0.07 -5.94
CA GLY A 132 12.70 -1.52 -6.06
C GLY A 132 11.46 -1.98 -6.82
N ILE A 133 11.63 -2.94 -7.71
CA ILE A 133 10.56 -3.49 -8.56
C ILE A 133 10.58 -5.01 -8.43
N VAL A 134 9.44 -5.61 -8.16
CA VAL A 134 9.24 -7.06 -8.15
C VAL A 134 8.04 -7.44 -9.02
N PRO A 135 8.00 -8.65 -9.59
CA PRO A 135 6.77 -9.15 -10.21
C PRO A 135 5.65 -9.22 -9.18
N ILE A 136 4.41 -9.09 -9.65
CA ILE A 136 3.24 -9.38 -8.80
C ILE A 136 3.21 -10.89 -8.52
N GLU A 137 3.48 -11.25 -7.27
CA GLU A 137 3.44 -12.63 -6.78
C GLU A 137 2.79 -12.65 -5.39
N GLY A 138 1.95 -13.66 -5.14
CA GLY A 138 1.12 -13.76 -3.94
C GLY A 138 -0.35 -13.44 -4.22
N ASN A 139 -1.18 -13.64 -3.19
CA ASN A 139 -2.64 -13.55 -3.25
C ASN A 139 -3.19 -12.32 -2.53
N SER A 140 -2.34 -11.51 -1.90
CA SER A 140 -2.71 -10.31 -1.15
C SER A 140 -1.64 -9.23 -1.25
N ILE A 141 -1.97 -7.99 -0.87
CA ILE A 141 -1.00 -6.90 -0.79
C ILE A 141 0.09 -7.19 0.26
N ALA A 142 -0.27 -7.82 1.38
CA ALA A 142 0.67 -8.23 2.40
C ALA A 142 1.71 -9.22 1.86
N GLU A 143 1.27 -10.30 1.19
CA GLU A 143 2.19 -11.27 0.58
C GLU A 143 3.11 -10.61 -0.49
N MET A 144 2.58 -9.67 -1.29
CA MET A 144 3.39 -8.94 -2.27
C MET A 144 4.47 -8.07 -1.60
N LEU A 145 4.17 -7.48 -0.45
CA LEU A 145 5.10 -6.69 0.35
C LEU A 145 6.15 -7.57 1.03
N GLU A 146 5.76 -8.71 1.60
CA GLU A 146 6.69 -9.70 2.17
C GLU A 146 7.67 -10.20 1.09
N ASN A 147 7.16 -10.53 -0.10
CA ASN A 147 7.97 -10.91 -1.26
C ASN A 147 8.95 -9.80 -1.67
N TYR A 148 8.52 -8.53 -1.63
CA TYR A 148 9.40 -7.40 -1.88
C TYR A 148 10.51 -7.30 -0.83
N MET A 149 10.18 -7.38 0.46
CA MET A 149 11.15 -7.24 1.55
C MET A 149 12.20 -8.34 1.52
N LEU A 150 11.77 -9.57 1.29
CA LEU A 150 12.64 -10.74 1.17
C LEU A 150 13.64 -10.57 0.01
N ARG A 151 13.18 -10.11 -1.16
CA ARG A 151 14.02 -10.01 -2.38
C ARG A 151 14.89 -8.75 -2.41
N SER A 152 14.35 -7.61 -2.00
CA SER A 152 14.99 -6.30 -2.21
C SER A 152 15.76 -5.81 -0.99
N GLN A 153 15.30 -6.16 0.22
CA GLN A 153 15.91 -5.68 1.47
C GLN A 153 16.66 -6.78 2.23
N GLN A 154 16.46 -8.06 1.87
CA GLN A 154 16.98 -9.23 2.62
C GLN A 154 16.52 -9.22 4.08
N ILE A 155 15.30 -8.73 4.33
CA ILE A 155 14.67 -8.68 5.65
C ILE A 155 13.50 -9.65 5.64
N ASP A 156 13.52 -10.64 6.54
CA ASP A 156 12.34 -11.43 6.87
C ASP A 156 11.34 -10.50 7.56
N THR A 157 10.23 -10.21 6.89
CA THR A 157 9.20 -9.26 7.32
C THR A 157 7.85 -9.95 7.38
#